data_AF-A0A1D6KT19-F1
#
_entry.id   AF-A0A1D6KT19-F1
#
_cell.length_a   1.000
_cell.length_b   1.000
_cell.length_c   1.000
_cell.angle_alpha   90.00
_cell.angle_beta   90.00
_cell.angle_gamma   90.00
#
_symmetry.space_group_name_H-M   'P 1'
#
loop_
_entity.id
_entity.type
_entity.pdbx_description
1 polymer ?
#
loop_
_entity_poly.entity_id
_entity_poly.type
_entity_poly.pdbx_seq_one_letter_code
_entity_poly.pdbx_strand_id
1 'polypeptide(L)'
;MGESYVDLIATGSDDSIQIVNALLEVTSLLEFDISSMTFNFWHRLKRNLIKRDSYVSYGSEVAIEAEKNRRLQVFRPKFETLVSLVSFRVEYPEDYHTFSEEDRRDFRHVRYAVSDVLLDATEVLGGDSTLKLLSTKLAQAYGSCNNEQNPKWQPVEAALFCIQAIARSVSIEEREILPQVMSLLPCLPHHEQLLQTVCSTIGAFSKWIDAAPAELSILPPLVDILNKGMSTSEDTAAAASMAFKYICEDCRRKFSGSLDGLFQIYHIAISGVGGYKVSSEDSLHLVEALSAVITTLPPESASRALELICQPVINPLQELIQQGDQVLQQVPARHLTVHIDRLSSIFSNVKQPEVVAEAVYRYWPTLKSIFDQ
;
A
#
# COMPACT_ATOMS: atom_id res chain seq x y z
N MET A 1 -12.11 31.49 14.22
CA MET A 1 -12.93 32.25 13.24
C MET A 1 -13.20 31.42 11.98
N GLY A 2 -12.17 30.98 11.23
CA GLY A 2 -12.37 30.15 10.03
C GLY A 2 -13.25 28.92 10.24
N GLU A 3 -13.02 28.17 11.33
CA GLU A 3 -13.84 26.99 11.67
C GLU A 3 -15.31 27.31 12.04
N SER A 4 -15.56 28.46 12.67
CA SER A 4 -16.88 28.85 13.17
C SER A 4 -17.77 29.40 12.07
N TYR A 5 -17.18 29.89 10.98
CA TYR A 5 -17.88 30.47 9.83
C TYR A 5 -17.68 29.66 8.55
N VAL A 6 -17.26 28.39 8.66
CA VAL A 6 -16.91 27.55 7.50
C VAL A 6 -18.06 27.39 6.50
N ASP A 7 -19.31 27.36 6.98
CA ASP A 7 -20.51 27.26 6.13
C ASP A 7 -20.69 28.52 5.27
N LEU A 8 -20.40 29.70 5.84
CA LEU A 8 -20.41 30.97 5.11
C LEU A 8 -19.21 31.05 4.16
N ILE A 9 -18.02 30.62 4.62
CA ILE A 9 -16.81 30.61 3.79
C ILE A 9 -17.01 29.75 2.55
N ALA A 10 -17.65 28.59 2.69
CA ALA A 10 -17.94 27.68 1.58
C ALA A 10 -18.82 28.29 0.49
N THR A 11 -19.52 29.42 0.74
CA THR A 11 -20.25 30.15 -0.31
C THR A 11 -19.32 30.79 -1.36
N GLY A 12 -18.04 31.01 -1.02
CA GLY A 12 -17.02 31.51 -1.94
C GLY A 12 -17.15 33.00 -2.29
N SER A 13 -17.58 33.85 -1.35
CA SER A 13 -17.49 35.31 -1.50
C SER A 13 -16.03 35.80 -1.48
N ASP A 14 -15.75 36.99 -2.02
CA ASP A 14 -14.39 37.55 -2.05
C ASP A 14 -13.76 37.64 -0.65
N ASP A 15 -14.52 38.07 0.36
CA ASP A 15 -14.07 38.10 1.76
C ASP A 15 -13.76 36.70 2.30
N SER A 16 -14.56 35.70 1.92
CA SER A 16 -14.31 34.31 2.30
C SER A 16 -12.99 33.80 1.73
N ILE A 17 -12.66 34.20 0.51
CA ILE A 17 -11.41 33.82 -0.15
C ILE A 17 -10.20 34.48 0.50
N GLN A 18 -10.32 35.72 1.01
CA GLN A 18 -9.25 36.34 1.80
C GLN A 18 -8.93 35.53 3.07
N ILE A 19 -9.96 35.05 3.78
CA ILE A 19 -9.77 34.20 4.96
C ILE A 19 -9.07 32.89 4.58
N VAL A 20 -9.46 32.27 3.47
CA VAL A 20 -8.85 31.02 2.99
C VAL A 20 -7.39 31.23 2.60
N ASN A 21 -7.06 32.37 1.97
CA ASN A 21 -5.67 32.72 1.65
C ASN A 21 -4.82 32.91 2.91
N ALA A 22 -5.34 33.59 3.94
CA ALA A 22 -4.64 33.73 5.21
C ALA A 22 -4.40 32.37 5.89
N LEU A 23 -5.34 31.42 5.75
CA LEU A 23 -5.15 30.05 6.26
C LEU A 23 -4.12 29.26 5.43
N LEU A 24 -4.02 29.49 4.11
CA LEU A 24 -2.93 28.95 3.29
C LEU A 24 -1.56 29.51 3.71
N GLU A 25 -1.48 30.80 4.04
CA GLU A 25 -0.26 31.40 4.58
C GLU A 25 0.16 30.72 5.89
N VAL A 26 -0.77 30.50 6.81
CA VAL A 26 -0.51 29.74 8.05
C VAL A 26 -0.09 28.30 7.73
N THR A 27 -0.74 27.67 6.75
CA THR A 27 -0.38 26.31 6.29
C THR A 27 1.00 26.26 5.64
N SER A 28 1.55 27.39 5.18
CA SER A 28 2.88 27.46 4.57
C SER A 28 4.03 27.58 5.58
N LEU A 29 3.72 27.88 6.86
CA LEU A 29 4.73 28.01 7.92
C LEU A 29 5.43 26.68 8.19
N LEU A 30 6.75 26.70 8.39
CA LEU A 30 7.57 25.48 8.45
C LEU A 30 7.21 24.61 9.67
N GLU A 31 6.88 25.23 10.80
CA GLU A 31 6.52 24.56 12.03
C GLU A 31 5.25 23.72 11.86
N PHE A 32 5.36 22.41 12.05
CA PHE A 32 4.23 21.49 11.89
C PHE A 32 3.11 21.80 12.89
N ASP A 33 3.45 22.12 14.13
CA ASP A 33 2.46 22.44 15.17
C ASP A 33 1.59 23.65 14.81
N ILE A 34 2.12 24.59 14.02
CA ILE A 34 1.38 25.78 13.57
C ILE A 34 0.57 25.45 12.32
N SER A 35 1.21 24.84 11.32
CA SER A 35 0.54 24.52 10.04
C SER A 35 -0.61 23.52 10.23
N SER A 36 -0.46 22.52 11.11
CA SER A 36 -1.47 21.51 11.41
C SER A 36 -2.73 22.07 12.08
N MET A 37 -2.66 23.24 12.73
CA MET A 37 -3.84 23.92 13.29
C MET A 37 -4.90 24.23 12.22
N THR A 38 -4.50 24.31 10.94
CA THR A 38 -5.40 24.59 9.82
C THR A 38 -6.13 23.35 9.30
N PHE A 39 -5.68 22.13 9.65
CA PHE A 39 -6.14 20.90 9.01
C PHE A 39 -7.62 20.62 9.27
N ASN A 40 -8.10 20.90 10.49
CA ASN A 40 -9.51 20.80 10.84
C ASN A 40 -10.39 21.75 10.02
N PHE A 41 -9.89 22.94 9.68
CA PHE A 41 -10.61 23.85 8.79
C PHE A 41 -10.74 23.26 7.38
N TRP A 42 -9.66 22.73 6.81
CA TRP A 42 -9.67 22.12 5.48
C TRP A 42 -10.64 20.95 5.39
N HIS A 43 -10.66 20.08 6.40
CA HIS A 43 -11.61 18.97 6.52
C HIS A 43 -13.06 19.46 6.50
N ARG A 44 -13.39 20.46 7.33
CA ARG A 44 -14.74 21.03 7.41
C ARG A 44 -15.15 21.78 6.14
N LEU A 45 -14.21 22.48 5.51
CA LEU A 45 -14.46 23.17 4.25
C LEU A 45 -14.79 22.16 3.15
N LYS A 46 -13.97 21.12 2.99
CA LYS A 46 -14.27 20.01 2.06
C LYS A 46 -15.65 19.42 2.33
N ARG A 47 -15.97 19.13 3.59
CA ARG A 47 -17.28 18.58 3.97
C ARG A 47 -18.42 19.47 3.49
N ASN A 48 -18.31 20.79 3.63
CA ASN A 48 -19.31 21.73 3.16
C ASN A 48 -19.40 21.82 1.63
N LEU A 49 -18.28 21.67 0.93
CA LEU A 49 -18.23 21.69 -0.53
C LEU A 49 -18.80 20.41 -1.16
N ILE A 50 -18.64 19.25 -0.52
CA ILE A 50 -18.97 17.95 -1.12
C ILE A 50 -20.30 17.37 -0.63
N LYS A 51 -20.66 17.54 0.65
CA LYS A 51 -21.89 16.94 1.19
C LYS A 51 -23.14 17.54 0.59
N ARG A 52 -24.08 16.68 0.19
CA ARG A 52 -25.37 17.06 -0.38
C ARG A 52 -26.21 17.91 0.57
N ASP A 53 -26.14 17.63 1.88
CA ASP A 53 -26.89 18.34 2.92
C ASP A 53 -26.62 19.86 2.91
N SER A 54 -25.42 20.27 2.49
CA SER A 54 -25.02 21.68 2.39
C SER A 54 -25.78 22.45 1.30
N TYR A 55 -26.51 21.76 0.42
CA TYR A 55 -27.18 22.32 -0.76
C TYR A 55 -28.70 22.12 -0.76
N VAL A 56 -29.28 21.51 0.29
CA VAL A 56 -30.72 21.16 0.33
C VAL A 56 -31.63 22.38 0.12
N SER A 57 -31.17 23.59 0.47
CA SER A 57 -31.91 24.84 0.29
C SER A 57 -32.13 25.26 -1.18
N TYR A 58 -31.38 24.70 -2.14
CA TYR A 58 -31.49 25.07 -3.56
C TYR A 58 -32.65 24.40 -4.31
N GLY A 59 -33.39 23.51 -3.63
CA GLY A 59 -34.69 22.97 -4.05
C GLY A 59 -34.63 21.94 -5.19
N SER A 60 -34.00 22.25 -6.32
CA SER A 60 -33.88 21.37 -7.49
C SER A 60 -32.48 20.79 -7.66
N GLU A 61 -32.37 19.54 -8.13
CA GLU A 61 -31.08 18.89 -8.40
C GLU A 61 -30.18 19.68 -9.36
N VAL A 62 -30.78 20.31 -10.38
CA VAL A 62 -30.04 21.13 -11.35
C VAL A 62 -29.41 22.35 -10.66
N ALA A 63 -30.15 23.02 -9.77
CA ALA A 63 -29.64 24.16 -9.02
C ALA A 63 -28.57 23.75 -7.99
N ILE A 64 -28.76 22.60 -7.32
CA ILE A 64 -27.78 22.01 -6.40
C ILE A 64 -26.46 21.75 -7.13
N GLU A 65 -26.50 21.08 -8.27
CA GLU A 65 -25.30 20.72 -9.02
C GLU A 65 -24.63 21.96 -9.63
N ALA A 66 -25.39 22.94 -10.11
CA ALA A 66 -24.85 24.21 -10.59
C ALA A 66 -24.11 24.98 -9.48
N GLU A 67 -24.70 25.09 -8.29
CA GLU A 67 -24.08 25.79 -7.17
C GLU A 67 -22.86 25.04 -6.63
N LYS A 68 -22.93 23.71 -6.52
CA LYS A 68 -21.79 22.87 -6.14
C LYS A 68 -20.63 23.08 -7.10
N ASN A 69 -20.88 23.02 -8.41
CA ASN A 69 -19.84 23.26 -9.42
C ASN A 69 -19.25 24.67 -9.34
N ARG A 70 -20.09 25.70 -9.12
CA ARG A 70 -19.63 27.08 -8.93
C ARG A 70 -18.67 27.19 -7.74
N ARG A 71 -19.04 26.62 -6.57
CA ARG A 71 -18.19 26.63 -5.38
C ARG A 71 -16.89 25.86 -5.61
N LEU A 72 -16.97 24.66 -6.20
CA LEU A 72 -15.79 23.86 -6.50
C LEU A 72 -14.83 24.59 -7.44
N GLN A 73 -15.32 25.30 -8.46
CA GLN A 73 -14.47 26.11 -9.34
C GLN A 73 -13.68 27.18 -8.58
N VAL A 74 -14.30 27.81 -7.57
CA VAL A 74 -13.64 28.82 -6.74
C VAL A 74 -12.58 28.21 -5.83
N PHE A 75 -12.86 27.04 -5.24
CA PHE A 75 -11.99 26.45 -4.22
C PHE A 75 -10.91 25.49 -4.74
N ARG A 76 -11.07 24.90 -5.93
CA ARG A 76 -10.08 23.97 -6.51
C ARG A 76 -8.65 24.53 -6.51
N PRO A 77 -8.37 25.76 -6.99
CA PRO A 77 -7.01 26.32 -6.95
C PRO A 77 -6.42 26.43 -5.54
N LYS A 78 -7.27 26.62 -4.52
CA LYS A 78 -6.86 26.69 -3.12
C LYS A 78 -6.48 25.31 -2.58
N PHE A 79 -7.23 24.28 -2.95
CA PHE A 79 -6.88 22.90 -2.62
C PHE A 79 -5.66 22.39 -3.39
N GLU A 80 -5.43 22.83 -4.64
CA GLU A 80 -4.17 22.55 -5.37
C GLU A 80 -2.96 23.16 -4.65
N THR A 81 -3.12 24.40 -4.15
CA THR A 81 -2.10 25.07 -3.33
C THR A 81 -1.88 24.31 -2.02
N LEU A 82 -2.96 23.88 -1.36
CA LEU A 82 -2.89 23.08 -0.13
C LEU A 82 -2.09 21.79 -0.35
N VAL A 83 -2.43 20.99 -1.38
CA VAL A 83 -1.69 19.76 -1.73
C VAL A 83 -0.21 20.10 -1.89
N SER A 84 0.11 21.18 -2.60
CA SER A 84 1.50 21.60 -2.80
C SER A 84 2.24 21.96 -1.51
N LEU A 85 1.57 22.61 -0.55
CA LEU A 85 2.13 23.03 0.73
C LEU A 85 2.27 21.88 1.73
N VAL A 86 1.42 20.86 1.68
CA VAL A 86 1.51 19.74 2.63
C VAL A 86 2.41 18.62 2.12
N SER A 87 2.57 18.46 0.79
CA SER A 87 3.32 17.34 0.20
C SER A 87 4.80 17.29 0.58
N PHE A 88 5.45 18.42 0.89
CA PHE A 88 6.87 18.40 1.29
C PHE A 88 7.07 18.03 2.77
N ARG A 89 6.01 18.10 3.59
CA ARG A 89 6.11 17.89 5.05
C ARG A 89 6.28 16.42 5.44
N VAL A 90 6.05 15.52 4.50
CA VAL A 90 6.26 14.08 4.67
C VAL A 90 7.66 13.64 4.27
N GLU A 91 8.49 14.57 3.78
CA GLU A 91 9.88 14.31 3.42
C GLU A 91 10.68 13.92 4.66
N TYR A 92 11.44 12.82 4.53
CA TYR A 92 12.33 12.38 5.60
C TYR A 92 13.40 13.44 5.88
N PRO A 93 13.63 13.80 7.16
CA PRO A 93 14.77 14.62 7.55
C PRO A 93 16.11 13.95 7.19
N GLU A 94 17.13 14.73 6.85
CA GLU A 94 18.48 14.21 6.50
C GLU A 94 19.10 13.42 7.67
N ASP A 95 18.79 13.83 8.90
CA ASP A 95 19.25 13.23 10.15
C ASP A 95 18.26 12.20 10.72
N TYR A 96 17.28 11.72 9.94
CA TYR A 96 16.27 10.74 10.37
C TYR A 96 16.87 9.49 11.02
N HIS A 97 18.05 9.06 10.57
CA HIS A 97 18.77 7.92 11.15
C HIS A 97 19.20 8.13 12.61
N THR A 98 19.33 9.40 13.05
CA THR A 98 19.69 9.78 14.42
C THR A 98 18.48 9.96 15.35
N PHE A 99 17.27 9.93 14.79
CA PHE A 99 16.04 10.17 15.54
C PHE A 99 15.84 9.14 16.65
N SER A 100 15.36 9.61 17.80
CA SER A 100 14.86 8.75 18.85
C SER A 100 13.58 8.04 18.44
N GLU A 101 13.15 7.03 19.20
CA GLU A 101 11.87 6.35 18.96
C GLU A 101 10.65 7.28 19.14
N GLU A 102 10.80 8.34 19.94
CA GLU A 102 9.79 9.39 20.11
C GLU A 102 9.72 10.28 18.86
N ASP A 103 10.85 10.80 18.40
CA ASP A 103 10.92 11.63 17.19
C ASP A 103 10.41 10.88 15.94
N ARG A 104 10.74 9.58 15.83
CA ARG A 104 10.22 8.71 14.75
C ARG A 104 8.71 8.56 14.82
N ARG A 105 8.14 8.49 16.04
CA ARG A 105 6.70 8.39 16.25
C ARG A 105 6.00 9.70 15.88
N ASP A 106 6.58 10.83 16.28
CA ASP A 106 6.05 12.15 15.95
C ASP A 106 6.09 12.39 14.44
N PHE A 107 7.19 12.00 13.77
CA PHE A 107 7.26 12.06 12.32
C PHE A 107 6.22 11.17 11.63
N ARG A 108 5.93 9.97 12.15
CA ARG A 108 4.82 9.14 11.64
C ARG A 108 3.47 9.84 11.83
N HIS A 109 3.25 10.51 12.96
CA HIS A 109 2.03 11.30 13.18
C HIS A 109 1.87 12.44 12.16
N VAL A 110 2.96 13.16 11.87
CA VAL A 110 3.00 14.18 10.80
C VAL A 110 2.55 13.56 9.47
N ARG A 111 3.11 12.42 9.08
CA ARG A 111 2.78 11.73 7.83
C ARG A 111 1.33 11.29 7.76
N TYR A 112 0.74 10.80 8.85
CA TYR A 112 -0.68 10.47 8.90
C TYR A 112 -1.58 11.70 8.79
N ALA A 113 -1.28 12.78 9.53
CA ALA A 113 -2.04 14.02 9.46
C ALA A 113 -2.00 14.65 8.06
N VAL A 114 -0.85 14.62 7.39
CA VAL A 114 -0.74 15.08 5.99
C VAL A 114 -1.53 14.16 5.05
N SER A 115 -1.49 12.85 5.25
CA SER A 115 -2.28 11.90 4.44
C SER A 115 -3.78 12.18 4.54
N ASP A 116 -4.29 12.47 5.74
CA ASP A 116 -5.70 12.81 5.95
C ASP A 116 -6.09 14.10 5.20
N VAL A 117 -5.25 15.13 5.27
CA VAL A 117 -5.49 16.39 4.53
C VAL A 117 -5.37 16.20 3.02
N LEU A 118 -4.45 15.35 2.54
CA LEU A 118 -4.35 15.00 1.13
C LEU A 118 -5.60 14.27 0.63
N LEU A 119 -6.16 13.36 1.44
CA LEU A 119 -7.42 12.69 1.13
C LEU A 119 -8.58 13.69 1.07
N ASP A 120 -8.67 14.60 2.05
CA ASP A 120 -9.66 15.67 2.04
C ASP A 120 -9.52 16.55 0.79
N ALA A 121 -8.30 16.95 0.43
CA ALA A 121 -8.07 17.72 -0.79
C ALA A 121 -8.46 16.94 -2.06
N THR A 122 -8.17 15.63 -2.08
CA THR A 122 -8.48 14.75 -3.20
C THR A 122 -9.99 14.60 -3.42
N GLU A 123 -10.80 14.61 -2.37
CA GLU A 123 -12.27 14.60 -2.52
C GLU A 123 -12.79 15.88 -3.21
N VAL A 124 -12.09 17.02 -3.08
CA VAL A 124 -12.46 18.29 -3.73
C VAL A 124 -11.93 18.38 -5.17
N LEU A 125 -10.69 17.94 -5.39
CA LEU A 125 -9.99 18.03 -6.68
C LEU A 125 -10.36 16.89 -7.64
N GLY A 126 -10.69 15.71 -7.09
CA GLY A 126 -10.77 14.44 -7.80
C GLY A 126 -9.43 13.69 -7.81
N GLY A 127 -9.49 12.36 -7.77
CA GLY A 127 -8.31 11.47 -7.70
C GLY A 127 -7.30 11.73 -8.81
N ASP A 128 -7.74 11.70 -10.06
CA ASP A 128 -6.87 11.83 -11.23
C ASP A 128 -6.22 13.22 -11.32
N SER A 129 -6.96 14.27 -10.93
CA SER A 129 -6.43 15.64 -10.84
C SER A 129 -5.33 15.76 -9.78
N THR A 130 -5.55 15.20 -8.58
CA THR A 130 -4.53 15.20 -7.52
C THR A 130 -3.33 14.35 -7.92
N LEU A 131 -3.56 13.19 -8.54
CA LEU A 131 -2.49 12.33 -9.05
C LEU A 131 -1.60 13.10 -10.03
N LYS A 132 -2.17 13.89 -10.94
CA LYS A 132 -1.41 14.73 -11.89
C LYS A 132 -0.52 15.75 -11.19
N LEU A 133 -1.02 16.38 -10.14
CA LEU A 133 -0.24 17.35 -9.36
C LEU A 133 0.93 16.66 -8.64
N LEU A 134 0.67 15.51 -8.02
CA LEU A 134 1.69 14.75 -7.29
C LEU A 134 2.71 14.08 -8.22
N SER A 135 2.30 13.59 -9.39
CA SER A 135 3.20 13.00 -10.38
C SER A 135 4.15 14.04 -10.98
N THR A 136 3.69 15.28 -11.15
CA THR A 136 4.55 16.40 -11.55
C THR A 136 5.65 16.64 -10.50
N LYS A 137 5.31 16.58 -9.20
CA LYS A 137 6.30 16.69 -8.12
C LYS A 137 7.27 15.51 -8.10
N LEU A 138 6.78 14.29 -8.33
CA LEU A 138 7.63 13.11 -8.43
C LEU A 138 8.63 13.24 -9.59
N ALA A 139 8.19 13.69 -10.76
CA ALA A 139 9.05 13.90 -11.92
C ALA A 139 10.12 14.98 -11.65
N GLN A 140 9.75 16.08 -10.98
CA GLN A 140 10.69 17.13 -10.57
C GLN A 140 11.73 16.61 -9.56
N ALA A 141 11.28 15.90 -8.53
CA ALA A 141 12.16 15.30 -7.52
C ALA A 141 13.14 14.30 -8.15
N TYR A 142 12.65 13.43 -9.03
CA TYR A 142 13.48 12.45 -9.73
C TYR A 142 14.49 13.12 -10.69
N GLY A 143 14.06 14.14 -11.42
CA GLY A 143 14.94 14.90 -12.32
C GLY A 143 16.09 15.58 -11.59
N SER A 144 15.85 16.16 -10.42
CA SER A 144 16.89 16.75 -9.57
C SER A 144 17.84 15.69 -9.00
N CYS A 145 17.29 14.57 -8.53
CA CYS A 145 18.02 13.45 -7.96
C CYS A 145 19.09 12.89 -8.92
N ASN A 146 18.75 12.76 -10.21
CA ASN A 146 19.63 12.16 -11.21
C ASN A 146 20.80 13.06 -11.66
N ASN A 147 20.78 14.34 -11.30
CA ASN A 147 21.80 15.33 -11.68
C ASN A 147 22.84 15.59 -10.58
N GLU A 148 22.69 14.99 -9.40
CA GLU A 148 23.56 15.22 -8.25
C GLU A 148 24.59 14.09 -8.06
N GLN A 149 25.76 14.41 -7.51
CA GLN A 149 26.80 13.42 -7.16
C GLN A 149 26.35 12.47 -6.03
N ASN A 150 25.41 12.90 -5.19
CA ASN A 150 24.74 12.11 -4.16
C ASN A 150 23.22 12.22 -4.34
N PRO A 151 22.56 11.25 -4.98
CA PRO A 151 21.13 11.33 -5.28
C PRO A 151 20.30 11.38 -3.99
N LYS A 152 19.62 12.52 -3.75
CA LYS A 152 18.68 12.67 -2.64
C LYS A 152 17.41 11.86 -2.89
N TRP A 153 17.14 10.88 -2.04
CA TRP A 153 15.99 9.98 -2.15
C TRP A 153 14.74 10.54 -1.46
N GLN A 154 14.91 11.45 -0.49
CA GLN A 154 13.84 11.93 0.39
C GLN A 154 12.72 12.65 -0.38
N PRO A 155 13.01 13.59 -1.31
CA PRO A 155 11.94 14.26 -2.07
C PRO A 155 11.17 13.30 -3.00
N VAL A 156 11.88 12.30 -3.55
CA VAL A 156 11.28 11.26 -4.41
C VAL A 156 10.35 10.38 -3.58
N GLU A 157 10.80 9.97 -2.40
CA GLU A 157 10.00 9.18 -1.46
C GLU A 157 8.77 9.95 -0.98
N ALA A 158 8.92 11.22 -0.62
CA ALA A 158 7.83 12.09 -0.17
C ALA A 158 6.71 12.18 -1.21
N ALA A 159 7.08 12.41 -2.47
CA ALA A 159 6.13 12.47 -3.58
C ALA A 159 5.42 11.13 -3.80
N LEU A 160 6.15 10.02 -3.72
CA LEU A 160 5.59 8.68 -3.88
C LEU A 160 4.66 8.31 -2.73
N PHE A 161 5.00 8.67 -1.49
CA PHE A 161 4.14 8.50 -0.32
C PHE A 161 2.81 9.25 -0.48
N CYS A 162 2.84 10.49 -0.99
CA CYS A 162 1.63 11.25 -1.27
C CYS A 162 0.76 10.57 -2.35
N ILE A 163 1.37 10.01 -3.40
CA ILE A 163 0.66 9.26 -4.45
C ILE A 163 0.03 8.00 -3.86
N GLN A 164 0.77 7.27 -3.03
CA GLN A 164 0.27 6.10 -2.31
C GLN A 164 -0.93 6.45 -1.42
N ALA A 165 -0.88 7.57 -0.70
CA ALA A 165 -1.95 7.99 0.22
C ALA A 165 -3.30 8.15 -0.50
N ILE A 166 -3.29 8.63 -1.75
CA ILE A 166 -4.50 8.86 -2.53
C ILE A 166 -4.92 7.68 -3.41
N ALA A 167 -4.21 6.54 -3.37
CA ALA A 167 -4.37 5.44 -4.33
C ALA A 167 -5.82 4.94 -4.47
N ARG A 168 -6.57 4.92 -3.36
CA ARG A 168 -7.99 4.49 -3.35
C ARG A 168 -8.95 5.45 -4.08
N SER A 169 -8.55 6.71 -4.27
CA SER A 169 -9.35 7.74 -4.91
C SER A 169 -9.08 7.86 -6.41
N VAL A 170 -8.00 7.24 -6.90
CA VAL A 170 -7.61 7.25 -8.32
C VAL A 170 -8.44 6.23 -9.10
N SER A 171 -8.83 6.58 -10.32
CA SER A 171 -9.58 5.68 -11.19
C SER A 171 -8.77 4.44 -11.57
N ILE A 172 -9.41 3.26 -11.56
CA ILE A 172 -8.81 2.04 -12.12
C ILE A 172 -8.61 2.12 -13.65
N GLU A 173 -9.28 3.08 -14.30
CA GLU A 173 -9.20 3.32 -15.75
C GLU A 173 -8.18 4.42 -16.11
N GLU A 174 -7.41 4.93 -15.16
CA GLU A 174 -6.38 5.95 -15.41
C GLU A 174 -5.30 5.37 -16.34
N ARG A 175 -4.98 6.06 -17.44
CA ARG A 175 -4.09 5.52 -18.50
C ARG A 175 -2.97 6.46 -18.91
N GLU A 176 -2.92 7.66 -18.34
CA GLU A 176 -1.93 8.66 -18.71
C GLU A 176 -0.77 8.64 -17.73
N ILE A 177 -1.05 8.69 -16.42
CA ILE A 177 -0.04 9.00 -15.40
C ILE A 177 0.49 7.75 -14.71
N LEU A 178 -0.38 6.83 -14.27
CA LEU A 178 0.00 5.60 -13.58
C LEU A 178 0.94 4.71 -14.40
N PRO A 179 0.79 4.56 -15.74
CA PRO A 179 1.79 3.85 -16.54
C PRO A 179 3.19 4.45 -16.41
N GLN A 180 3.29 5.80 -16.39
CA GLN A 180 4.55 6.50 -16.25
C GLN A 180 5.13 6.29 -14.84
N VAL A 181 4.30 6.42 -13.80
CA VAL A 181 4.70 6.17 -12.41
C VAL A 181 5.22 4.74 -12.24
N MET A 182 4.51 3.72 -12.74
CA MET A 182 4.93 2.32 -12.62
C MET A 182 6.22 2.03 -13.40
N SER A 183 6.40 2.64 -14.58
CA SER A 183 7.63 2.51 -15.36
C SER A 183 8.84 3.17 -14.68
N LEU A 184 8.61 4.15 -13.80
CA LEU A 184 9.66 4.86 -13.08
C LEU A 184 10.16 4.08 -11.86
N LEU A 185 9.31 3.26 -11.22
CA LEU A 185 9.64 2.58 -9.96
C LEU A 185 10.96 1.77 -10.01
N PRO A 186 11.25 0.98 -11.07
CA PRO A 186 12.51 0.24 -11.17
C PRO A 186 13.76 1.13 -11.30
N CYS A 187 13.59 2.38 -11.75
CA CYS A 187 14.66 3.34 -12.01
C CYS A 187 14.94 4.27 -10.82
N LEU A 188 14.22 4.11 -9.70
CA LEU A 188 14.38 4.95 -8.53
C LEU A 188 15.68 4.64 -7.77
N PRO A 189 16.25 5.63 -7.04
CA PRO A 189 17.45 5.45 -6.24
C PRO A 189 17.33 4.28 -5.26
N HIS A 190 18.46 3.61 -5.01
CA HIS A 190 18.50 2.52 -4.04
C HIS A 190 18.63 3.06 -2.61
N HIS A 191 17.51 3.10 -1.90
CA HIS A 191 17.46 3.43 -0.48
C HIS A 191 16.37 2.60 0.21
N GLU A 192 16.59 2.20 1.46
CA GLU A 192 15.72 1.27 2.18
C GLU A 192 14.30 1.82 2.39
N GLN A 193 14.18 3.02 2.95
CA GLN A 193 12.88 3.69 3.20
C GLN A 193 12.14 3.97 1.88
N LEU A 194 12.86 4.37 0.83
CA LEU A 194 12.25 4.54 -0.49
C LEU A 194 11.74 3.21 -1.04
N LEU A 195 12.51 2.12 -0.93
CA LEU A 195 12.08 0.79 -1.35
C LEU A 195 10.84 0.32 -0.60
N GLN A 196 10.72 0.61 0.70
CA GLN A 196 9.52 0.33 1.49
C GLN A 196 8.29 1.04 0.93
N THR A 197 8.40 2.33 0.63
CA THR A 197 7.33 3.14 0.02
C THR A 197 7.00 2.67 -1.39
N VAL A 198 8.00 2.27 -2.18
CA VAL A 198 7.80 1.66 -3.51
C VAL A 198 6.99 0.37 -3.40
N CYS A 199 7.38 -0.56 -2.50
CA CYS A 199 6.64 -1.79 -2.28
C CYS A 199 5.19 -1.51 -1.88
N SER A 200 4.98 -0.59 -0.93
CA SER A 200 3.65 -0.22 -0.48
C SER A 200 2.81 0.43 -1.58
N THR A 201 3.44 1.23 -2.45
CA THR A 201 2.78 1.84 -3.63
C THR A 201 2.34 0.78 -4.64
N ILE A 202 3.19 -0.22 -4.93
CA ILE A 202 2.83 -1.36 -5.80
C ILE A 202 1.58 -2.07 -5.25
N GLY A 203 1.57 -2.36 -3.96
CA GLY A 203 0.42 -2.98 -3.30
C GLY A 203 -0.84 -2.13 -3.37
N ALA A 204 -0.73 -0.81 -3.15
CA ALA A 204 -1.85 0.12 -3.17
C ALA A 204 -2.52 0.25 -4.56
N PHE A 205 -1.77 0.07 -5.64
CA PHE A 205 -2.25 0.12 -7.02
C PHE A 205 -2.43 -1.26 -7.67
N SER A 206 -2.39 -2.35 -6.92
CA SER A 206 -2.61 -3.73 -7.40
C SER A 206 -3.82 -3.91 -8.32
N LYS A 207 -4.98 -3.35 -7.94
CA LYS A 207 -6.20 -3.36 -8.79
C LYS A 207 -6.02 -2.65 -10.13
N TRP A 208 -5.32 -1.52 -10.12
CA TRP A 208 -5.01 -0.80 -11.35
C TRP A 208 -4.01 -1.61 -12.20
N ILE A 209 -3.02 -2.25 -11.58
CA ILE A 209 -2.05 -3.12 -12.26
C ILE A 209 -2.77 -4.31 -12.94
N ASP A 210 -3.83 -4.84 -12.34
CA ASP A 210 -4.70 -5.85 -12.98
C ASP A 210 -5.51 -5.27 -14.15
N ALA A 211 -6.01 -4.04 -14.04
CA ALA A 211 -6.73 -3.36 -15.12
C ALA A 211 -5.83 -2.86 -16.27
N ALA A 212 -4.52 -2.69 -16.02
CA ALA A 212 -3.58 -2.12 -16.97
C ALA A 212 -3.44 -2.99 -18.25
N PRO A 213 -3.31 -2.36 -19.44
CA PRO A 213 -3.13 -3.07 -20.70
C PRO A 213 -1.94 -4.05 -20.67
N ALA A 214 -2.12 -5.23 -21.25
CA ALA A 214 -1.12 -6.31 -21.19
C ALA A 214 0.20 -5.94 -21.88
N GLU A 215 0.15 -5.02 -22.85
CA GLU A 215 1.29 -4.55 -23.63
C GLU A 215 2.33 -3.79 -22.80
N LEU A 216 1.92 -3.23 -21.66
CA LEU A 216 2.81 -2.46 -20.77
C LEU A 216 3.86 -3.33 -20.06
N SER A 217 3.67 -4.65 -19.99
CA SER A 217 4.60 -5.61 -19.38
C SER A 217 5.19 -5.15 -18.02
N ILE A 218 4.36 -4.49 -17.18
CA ILE A 218 4.81 -3.91 -15.90
C ILE A 218 5.02 -4.96 -14.79
N LEU A 219 4.32 -6.09 -14.86
CA LEU A 219 4.26 -7.03 -13.73
C LEU A 219 5.62 -7.66 -13.36
N PRO A 220 6.47 -8.13 -14.31
CA PRO A 220 7.75 -8.74 -13.95
C PRO A 220 8.70 -7.78 -13.22
N PRO A 221 8.96 -6.55 -13.71
CA PRO A 221 9.78 -5.57 -12.97
C PRO A 221 9.24 -5.26 -11.56
N LEU A 222 7.92 -5.20 -11.39
CA LEU A 222 7.32 -4.96 -10.07
C LEU A 222 7.54 -6.16 -9.13
N VAL A 223 7.39 -7.39 -9.62
CA VAL A 223 7.69 -8.60 -8.82
C VAL A 223 9.17 -8.65 -8.42
N ASP A 224 10.09 -8.26 -9.31
CA ASP A 224 11.52 -8.18 -9.00
C ASP A 224 11.82 -7.16 -7.88
N ILE A 225 11.14 -6.01 -7.89
CA ILE A 225 11.22 -5.02 -6.81
C ILE A 225 10.73 -5.62 -5.49
N LEU A 226 9.59 -6.32 -5.48
CA LEU A 226 9.06 -6.95 -4.27
C LEU A 226 10.02 -8.03 -3.74
N ASN A 227 10.62 -8.82 -4.62
CA ASN A 227 11.65 -9.80 -4.27
C ASN A 227 12.86 -9.14 -3.60
N LYS A 228 13.36 -8.04 -4.19
CA LYS A 228 14.43 -7.24 -3.58
C LYS A 228 14.02 -6.67 -2.22
N GLY A 229 12.78 -6.18 -2.09
CA GLY A 229 12.20 -5.70 -0.83
C GLY A 229 12.24 -6.77 0.26
N MET A 230 11.79 -7.99 -0.04
CA MET A 230 11.84 -9.14 0.90
C MET A 230 13.24 -9.49 1.39
N SER A 231 14.29 -9.14 0.64
CA SER A 231 15.69 -9.44 0.99
C SER A 231 16.42 -8.29 1.70
N THR A 232 15.86 -7.08 1.74
CA THR A 232 16.61 -5.87 2.11
C THR A 232 16.65 -5.62 3.62
N SER A 233 15.48 -5.52 4.28
CA SER A 233 15.31 -5.34 5.73
C SER A 233 13.99 -5.94 6.20
N GLU A 234 13.76 -6.06 7.50
CA GLU A 234 12.49 -6.56 8.03
C GLU A 234 11.32 -5.62 7.66
N ASP A 235 11.51 -4.30 7.78
CA ASP A 235 10.50 -3.29 7.44
C ASP A 235 10.13 -3.31 5.95
N THR A 236 11.13 -3.43 5.07
CA THR A 236 10.91 -3.56 3.62
C THR A 236 10.30 -4.91 3.27
N ALA A 237 10.67 -5.98 3.98
CA ALA A 237 10.11 -7.31 3.77
C ALA A 237 8.63 -7.39 4.15
N ALA A 238 8.22 -6.77 5.25
CA ALA A 238 6.82 -6.67 5.64
C ALA A 238 5.98 -5.95 4.55
N ALA A 239 6.45 -4.78 4.10
CA ALA A 239 5.79 -4.03 3.03
C ALA A 239 5.73 -4.82 1.70
N ALA A 240 6.83 -5.48 1.32
CA ALA A 240 6.91 -6.27 0.11
C ALA A 240 6.01 -7.51 0.16
N SER A 241 5.94 -8.19 1.30
CA SER A 241 5.10 -9.38 1.52
C SER A 241 3.61 -9.05 1.39
N MET A 242 3.18 -7.93 2.01
CA MET A 242 1.82 -7.43 1.88
C MET A 242 1.48 -7.02 0.44
N ALA A 243 2.39 -6.31 -0.24
CA ALA A 243 2.20 -5.91 -1.63
C ALA A 243 2.14 -7.11 -2.58
N PHE A 244 2.98 -8.12 -2.34
CA PHE A 244 2.99 -9.37 -3.10
C PHE A 244 1.66 -10.12 -2.98
N LYS A 245 1.08 -10.15 -1.77
CA LYS A 245 -0.28 -10.66 -1.55
C LYS A 245 -1.30 -9.94 -2.42
N TYR A 246 -1.39 -8.61 -2.34
CA TYR A 246 -2.37 -7.86 -3.13
C TYR A 246 -2.19 -8.05 -4.64
N ILE A 247 -0.94 -8.06 -5.12
CA ILE A 247 -0.64 -8.33 -6.51
C ILE A 247 -1.10 -9.74 -6.92
N CYS A 248 -0.82 -10.77 -6.12
CA CYS A 248 -1.27 -12.12 -6.41
C CYS A 248 -2.80 -12.25 -6.37
N GLU A 249 -3.47 -11.61 -5.43
CA GLU A 249 -4.93 -11.66 -5.28
C GLU A 249 -5.63 -10.97 -6.47
N ASP A 250 -5.21 -9.77 -6.84
CA ASP A 250 -5.85 -8.99 -7.91
C ASP A 250 -5.38 -9.46 -9.30
N CYS A 251 -4.09 -9.70 -9.50
CA CYS A 251 -3.52 -10.08 -10.80
C CYS A 251 -3.46 -11.60 -11.04
N ARG A 252 -4.14 -12.43 -10.23
CA ARG A 252 -4.08 -13.91 -10.27
C ARG A 252 -4.14 -14.53 -11.67
N ARG A 253 -4.98 -13.98 -12.57
CA ARG A 253 -5.12 -14.47 -13.95
C ARG A 253 -3.89 -14.20 -14.82
N LYS A 254 -3.14 -13.13 -14.53
CA LYS A 254 -1.92 -12.75 -15.25
C LYS A 254 -0.73 -13.63 -14.86
N PHE A 255 -0.82 -14.39 -13.76
CA PHE A 255 0.25 -15.23 -13.23
C PHE A 255 0.27 -16.69 -13.70
N SER A 256 -0.71 -17.13 -14.50
CA SER A 256 -0.82 -18.54 -14.92
C SER A 256 0.42 -19.07 -15.67
N GLY A 257 1.20 -18.20 -16.30
CA GLY A 257 2.44 -18.55 -17.01
C GLY A 257 3.74 -18.41 -16.19
N SER A 258 3.65 -18.01 -14.91
CA SER A 258 4.82 -17.71 -14.07
C SER A 258 4.79 -18.39 -12.70
N LEU A 259 4.01 -19.48 -12.59
CA LEU A 259 3.81 -20.20 -11.33
C LEU A 259 5.11 -20.69 -10.69
N ASP A 260 6.06 -21.20 -11.49
CA ASP A 260 7.34 -21.70 -10.97
C ASP A 260 8.13 -20.60 -10.24
N GLY A 261 8.14 -19.38 -10.78
CA GLY A 261 8.78 -18.23 -10.14
C GLY A 261 8.09 -17.83 -8.83
N LEU A 262 6.75 -17.88 -8.79
CA LEU A 262 5.98 -17.61 -7.58
C LEU A 262 6.25 -18.67 -6.49
N PHE A 263 6.30 -19.95 -6.86
CA PHE A 263 6.64 -21.02 -5.93
C PHE A 263 8.07 -20.90 -5.41
N GLN A 264 9.02 -20.46 -6.24
CA GLN A 264 10.38 -20.21 -5.80
C GLN A 264 10.44 -19.10 -4.74
N ILE A 265 9.75 -17.98 -4.97
CA ILE A 265 9.65 -16.87 -4.00
C ILE A 265 9.04 -17.37 -2.69
N TYR A 266 7.94 -18.11 -2.77
CA TYR A 266 7.29 -18.71 -1.60
C TYR A 266 8.22 -19.66 -0.83
N HIS A 267 8.89 -20.56 -1.53
CA HIS A 267 9.79 -21.53 -0.92
C HIS A 267 10.91 -20.85 -0.14
N ILE A 268 11.55 -19.84 -0.75
CA ILE A 268 12.61 -19.04 -0.09
C ILE A 268 12.08 -18.41 1.20
N ALA A 269 10.89 -17.79 1.14
CA ALA A 269 10.31 -17.11 2.29
C ALA A 269 9.89 -18.04 3.43
N ILE A 270 9.31 -19.21 3.11
CA ILE A 270 8.80 -20.15 4.13
C ILE A 270 9.91 -20.96 4.77
N SER A 271 10.92 -21.38 3.98
CA SER A 271 12.06 -22.15 4.46
C SER A 271 13.06 -21.31 5.25
N GLY A 272 13.07 -19.98 5.07
CA GLY A 272 14.08 -19.08 5.63
C GLY A 272 15.45 -19.23 4.95
N VAL A 273 15.57 -20.05 3.90
CA VAL A 273 16.80 -20.27 3.15
C VAL A 273 16.77 -19.42 1.88
N GLY A 274 17.73 -18.51 1.73
CA GLY A 274 17.86 -17.65 0.55
C GLY A 274 17.89 -16.14 0.84
N GLY A 275 18.03 -15.75 2.10
CA GLY A 275 18.36 -14.36 2.47
C GLY A 275 17.18 -13.41 2.63
N TYR A 276 15.95 -13.90 2.51
CA TYR A 276 14.77 -13.10 2.85
C TYR A 276 14.72 -12.81 4.34
N LYS A 277 14.29 -11.58 4.67
CA LYS A 277 14.11 -11.08 6.04
C LYS A 277 12.64 -11.04 6.44
N VAL A 278 11.84 -11.93 5.84
CA VAL A 278 10.39 -12.04 6.06
C VAL A 278 10.15 -12.71 7.42
N SER A 279 9.39 -12.05 8.30
CA SER A 279 9.04 -12.60 9.61
C SER A 279 8.07 -13.80 9.48
N SER A 280 7.89 -14.58 10.56
CA SER A 280 6.89 -15.67 10.54
C SER A 280 5.47 -15.14 10.30
N GLU A 281 5.14 -13.96 10.83
CA GLU A 281 3.84 -13.31 10.66
C GLU A 281 3.63 -12.85 9.22
N ASP A 282 4.60 -12.11 8.64
CA ASP A 282 4.52 -11.63 7.26
C ASP A 282 4.50 -12.77 6.23
N SER A 283 5.13 -13.90 6.56
CA SER A 283 5.12 -15.09 5.70
C SER A 283 3.71 -15.63 5.42
N LEU A 284 2.74 -15.35 6.30
CA LEU A 284 1.34 -15.72 6.06
C LEU A 284 0.75 -14.96 4.87
N HIS A 285 1.22 -13.74 4.57
CA HIS A 285 0.79 -13.02 3.38
C HIS A 285 1.17 -13.76 2.09
N LEU A 286 2.34 -14.40 2.06
CA LEU A 286 2.79 -15.18 0.91
C LEU A 286 2.02 -16.50 0.78
N VAL A 287 1.64 -17.10 1.91
CA VAL A 287 0.76 -18.27 1.94
C VAL A 287 -0.60 -17.92 1.33
N GLU A 288 -1.21 -16.81 1.78
CA GLU A 288 -2.49 -16.31 1.26
C GLU A 288 -2.39 -15.97 -0.23
N ALA A 289 -1.30 -15.30 -0.64
CA ALA A 289 -1.01 -14.94 -2.02
C ALA A 289 -1.05 -16.16 -2.96
N LEU A 290 -0.28 -17.21 -2.65
CA LEU A 290 -0.22 -18.38 -3.52
C LEU A 290 -1.52 -19.20 -3.45
N SER A 291 -2.18 -19.24 -2.31
CA SER A 291 -3.49 -19.90 -2.18
C SER A 291 -4.56 -19.25 -3.07
N ALA A 292 -4.54 -17.92 -3.18
CA ALA A 292 -5.41 -17.17 -4.09
C ALA A 292 -5.09 -17.46 -5.57
N VAL A 293 -3.82 -17.59 -5.94
CA VAL A 293 -3.42 -17.97 -7.31
C VAL A 293 -3.88 -19.39 -7.64
N ILE A 294 -3.65 -20.35 -6.74
CA ILE A 294 -4.03 -21.77 -6.92
C ILE A 294 -5.53 -21.93 -7.14
N THR A 295 -6.35 -21.11 -6.46
CA THR A 295 -7.80 -21.13 -6.62
C THR A 295 -8.25 -20.94 -8.07
N THR A 296 -7.45 -20.26 -8.90
CA THR A 296 -7.75 -20.01 -10.32
C THR A 296 -7.27 -21.09 -11.28
N LEU A 297 -6.51 -22.08 -10.79
CA LEU A 297 -5.99 -23.16 -11.62
C LEU A 297 -7.05 -24.25 -11.86
N PRO A 298 -7.00 -24.96 -13.00
CA PRO A 298 -7.79 -26.17 -13.20
C PRO A 298 -7.51 -27.22 -12.11
N PRO A 299 -8.48 -28.08 -11.74
CA PRO A 299 -8.35 -29.01 -10.61
C PRO A 299 -7.07 -29.85 -10.61
N GLU A 300 -6.67 -30.37 -11.78
CA GLU A 300 -5.47 -31.20 -11.93
C GLU A 300 -4.17 -30.42 -11.62
N SER A 301 -4.10 -29.17 -12.08
CA SER A 301 -2.97 -28.28 -11.82
C SER A 301 -3.00 -27.73 -10.38
N ALA A 302 -4.20 -27.48 -9.86
CA ALA A 302 -4.41 -27.01 -8.49
C ALA A 302 -3.96 -28.05 -7.47
N SER A 303 -4.20 -29.35 -7.69
CA SER A 303 -3.72 -30.41 -6.79
C SER A 303 -2.20 -30.42 -6.69
N ARG A 304 -1.50 -30.42 -7.84
CA ARG A 304 -0.04 -30.37 -7.86
C ARG A 304 0.50 -29.09 -7.22
N ALA A 305 -0.13 -27.95 -7.50
CA ALA A 305 0.27 -26.67 -6.94
C ALA A 305 0.05 -26.61 -5.41
N LEU A 306 -1.05 -27.18 -4.92
CA LEU A 306 -1.35 -27.28 -3.49
C LEU A 306 -0.29 -28.11 -2.78
N GLU A 307 0.10 -29.25 -3.36
CA GLU A 307 1.20 -30.07 -2.82
C GLU A 307 2.50 -29.27 -2.73
N LEU A 308 2.87 -28.52 -3.78
CA LEU A 308 4.10 -27.71 -3.81
C LEU A 308 4.14 -26.65 -2.71
N ILE A 309 3.01 -26.04 -2.35
CA ILE A 309 2.97 -25.05 -1.26
C ILE A 309 2.86 -25.69 0.12
N CYS A 310 2.25 -26.87 0.25
CA CYS A 310 2.22 -27.59 1.53
C CYS A 310 3.59 -28.17 1.91
N GLN A 311 4.43 -28.54 0.94
CA GLN A 311 5.73 -29.18 1.17
C GLN A 311 6.68 -28.38 2.08
N PRO A 312 6.97 -27.09 1.84
CA PRO A 312 7.82 -26.29 2.74
C PRO A 312 7.28 -26.15 4.16
N VAL A 313 5.98 -26.39 4.35
CA VAL A 313 5.34 -26.33 5.66
C VAL A 313 5.36 -27.68 6.38
N ILE A 314 5.17 -28.77 5.63
CA ILE A 314 5.11 -30.14 6.16
C ILE A 314 6.49 -30.74 6.42
N ASN A 315 7.49 -30.45 5.58
CA ASN A 315 8.81 -31.09 5.70
C ASN A 315 9.49 -30.85 7.05
N PRO A 316 9.50 -29.63 7.62
CA PRO A 316 10.05 -29.40 8.96
C PRO A 316 9.32 -30.22 10.04
N LEU A 317 7.99 -30.36 9.92
CA LEU A 317 7.19 -31.15 10.85
C LEU A 317 7.54 -32.65 10.76
N GLN A 318 7.72 -33.17 9.55
CA GLN A 318 8.12 -34.56 9.34
C GLN A 318 9.53 -34.84 9.84
N GLU A 319 10.48 -33.92 9.63
CA GLU A 319 11.84 -34.03 10.15
C GLU A 319 11.86 -34.08 11.68
N LEU A 320 11.06 -33.25 12.35
CA LEU A 320 10.93 -33.26 13.80
C LEU A 320 10.36 -34.58 14.33
N ILE A 321 9.34 -35.14 13.66
CA ILE A 321 8.78 -36.45 14.02
C ILE A 321 9.83 -37.56 13.84
N GLN A 322 10.62 -37.51 12.75
CA GLN A 322 11.67 -38.50 12.48
C GLN A 322 12.82 -38.46 13.49
N GLN A 323 13.06 -37.33 14.13
CA GLN A 323 14.06 -37.19 15.20
C GLN A 323 13.63 -37.85 16.52
N GLY A 324 12.36 -38.28 16.63
CA GLY A 324 11.81 -39.05 17.74
C GLY A 324 11.13 -38.21 18.82
N ASP A 325 10.22 -38.86 19.56
CA ASP A 325 9.29 -38.22 20.51
C ASP A 325 9.96 -37.36 21.58
N GLN A 326 11.17 -37.74 22.03
CA GLN A 326 11.91 -36.96 23.02
C GLN A 326 12.36 -35.59 22.51
N VAL A 327 12.69 -35.48 21.22
CA VAL A 327 13.08 -34.22 20.59
C VAL A 327 11.83 -33.37 20.37
N LEU A 328 10.75 -33.98 19.87
CA LEU A 328 9.49 -33.29 19.59
C LEU A 328 8.87 -32.67 20.87
N GLN A 329 8.91 -33.37 22.01
CA GLN A 329 8.46 -32.83 23.31
C GLN A 329 9.30 -31.65 23.83
N GLN A 330 10.54 -31.49 23.35
CA GLN A 330 11.41 -30.37 23.73
C GLN A 330 11.26 -29.15 22.81
N VAL A 331 10.60 -29.31 21.65
CA VAL A 331 10.36 -28.21 20.72
C VAL A 331 9.35 -27.23 21.34
N PRO A 332 9.64 -25.92 21.39
CA PRO A 332 8.67 -24.93 21.81
C PRO A 332 7.42 -25.00 20.94
N ALA A 333 6.23 -25.09 21.56
CA ALA A 333 4.95 -25.21 20.85
C ALA A 333 4.78 -24.17 19.72
N ARG A 334 5.25 -22.93 19.94
CA ARG A 334 5.24 -21.86 18.92
C ARG A 334 5.91 -22.25 17.60
N HIS A 335 6.95 -23.08 17.60
CA HIS A 335 7.63 -23.50 16.36
C HIS A 335 6.76 -24.48 15.57
N LEU A 336 5.95 -25.29 16.24
CA LEU A 336 4.97 -26.18 15.59
C LEU A 336 3.75 -25.40 15.11
N THR A 337 3.22 -24.50 15.96
CA THR A 337 2.03 -23.70 15.67
C THR A 337 2.18 -22.87 14.39
N VAL A 338 3.35 -22.29 14.13
CA VAL A 338 3.60 -21.53 12.88
C VAL A 338 3.34 -22.37 11.62
N HIS A 339 3.75 -23.64 11.61
CA HIS A 339 3.50 -24.52 10.45
C HIS A 339 2.02 -24.93 10.36
N ILE A 340 1.37 -25.17 11.49
CA ILE A 340 -0.06 -25.49 11.55
C ILE A 340 -0.91 -24.31 11.04
N ASP A 341 -0.59 -23.08 11.47
CA ASP A 341 -1.28 -21.87 11.03
C ASP A 341 -1.12 -21.63 9.54
N ARG A 342 0.09 -21.88 8.99
CA ARG A 342 0.34 -21.84 7.54
C ARG A 342 -0.55 -22.84 6.80
N LEU A 343 -0.62 -24.11 7.22
CA LEU A 343 -1.51 -25.11 6.60
C LEU A 343 -2.99 -24.73 6.70
N SER A 344 -3.40 -24.24 7.87
CA SER A 344 -4.77 -23.75 8.10
C SER A 344 -5.11 -22.62 7.12
N SER A 345 -4.19 -21.67 6.94
CA SER A 345 -4.35 -20.57 5.99
C SER A 345 -4.42 -21.09 4.53
N ILE A 346 -3.57 -22.04 4.14
CA ILE A 346 -3.62 -22.66 2.81
C ILE A 346 -5.01 -23.26 2.55
N PHE A 347 -5.46 -24.16 3.43
CA PHE A 347 -6.72 -24.88 3.25
C PHE A 347 -7.95 -23.97 3.34
N SER A 348 -7.87 -22.88 4.11
CA SER A 348 -8.95 -21.90 4.21
C SER A 348 -9.07 -21.02 2.96
N ASN A 349 -7.96 -20.73 2.29
CA ASN A 349 -7.91 -19.80 1.16
C ASN A 349 -8.11 -20.49 -0.20
N VAL A 350 -7.69 -21.75 -0.37
CA VAL A 350 -7.90 -22.51 -1.61
C VAL A 350 -9.37 -22.91 -1.76
N LYS A 351 -10.09 -22.31 -2.72
CA LYS A 351 -11.54 -22.54 -2.92
C LYS A 351 -11.86 -23.74 -3.82
N GLN A 352 -11.18 -24.86 -3.60
CA GLN A 352 -11.40 -26.13 -4.31
C GLN A 352 -11.55 -27.29 -3.32
N PRO A 353 -12.78 -27.61 -2.86
CA PRO A 353 -13.00 -28.50 -1.73
C PRO A 353 -12.42 -29.92 -1.89
N GLU A 354 -12.52 -30.51 -3.09
CA GLU A 354 -12.01 -31.86 -3.35
C GLU A 354 -10.48 -31.93 -3.26
N VAL A 355 -9.81 -30.94 -3.87
CA VAL A 355 -8.35 -30.80 -3.84
C VAL A 355 -7.84 -30.57 -2.42
N VAL A 356 -8.53 -29.72 -1.65
CA VAL A 356 -8.20 -29.47 -0.23
C VAL A 356 -8.44 -30.72 0.62
N ALA A 357 -9.54 -31.44 0.41
CA ALA A 357 -9.84 -32.66 1.15
C ALA A 357 -8.76 -33.74 0.93
N GLU A 358 -8.31 -33.94 -0.32
CA GLU A 358 -7.23 -34.88 -0.62
C GLU A 358 -5.93 -34.50 0.11
N ALA A 359 -5.55 -33.23 0.09
CA ALA A 359 -4.36 -32.75 0.79
C ALA A 359 -4.49 -32.94 2.32
N VAL A 360 -5.66 -32.65 2.90
CA VAL A 360 -5.91 -32.88 4.33
C VAL A 360 -5.75 -34.36 4.67
N TYR A 361 -6.35 -35.28 3.89
CA TYR A 361 -6.19 -36.71 4.11
C TYR A 361 -4.73 -37.17 4.01
N ARG A 362 -3.98 -36.60 3.06
CA ARG A 362 -2.57 -36.92 2.85
C ARG A 362 -1.69 -36.49 4.02
N TYR A 363 -1.92 -35.30 4.58
CA TYR A 363 -1.09 -34.73 5.64
C TYR A 363 -1.62 -35.01 7.06
N TRP A 364 -2.84 -35.52 7.19
CA TRP A 364 -3.43 -35.88 8.48
C TRP A 364 -2.57 -36.80 9.36
N PRO A 365 -1.88 -37.84 8.83
CA PRO A 365 -1.00 -38.67 9.66
C PRO A 365 0.10 -37.86 10.36
N THR A 366 0.73 -36.91 9.65
CA THR A 366 1.76 -36.02 10.21
C THR A 366 1.18 -35.12 11.31
N LEU A 367 0.03 -34.50 11.05
CA LEU A 367 -0.65 -33.63 12.02
C LEU A 367 -1.09 -34.40 13.26
N LYS A 368 -1.64 -35.60 13.08
CA LYS A 368 -2.07 -36.47 14.17
C LYS A 368 -0.90 -36.85 15.09
N SER A 369 0.26 -37.21 14.54
CA SER A 369 1.46 -37.51 15.33
C SER A 369 1.92 -36.34 16.20
N ILE A 370 1.66 -35.10 15.79
CA ILE A 370 1.97 -33.90 16.59
C ILE A 370 0.93 -33.67 17.69
N PHE A 371 -0.36 -33.89 17.40
CA PHE A 371 -1.44 -33.69 18.38
C PHE A 371 -1.55 -34.79 19.44
N ASP A 372 -1.06 -36.00 19.13
CA ASP A 372 -1.08 -37.13 20.05
C ASP A 372 0.06 -37.07 21.10
N GLN A 373 0.99 -36.09 20.98
CA GLN A 373 2.06 -35.80 21.95
C GLN A 373 1.70 -34.63 22.86
#